data_AF-L9MXJ4-F1
#
_entry.id   AF-L9MXJ4-F1
#
_cell.length_a   1.000
_cell.length_b   1.000
_cell.length_c   1.000
_cell.angle_alpha   90.00
_cell.angle_beta   90.00
_cell.angle_gamma   90.00
#
_symmetry.space_group_name_H-M   'P 1'
#
loop_
_entity.id
_entity.type
_entity.pdbx_description
1 polymer ?
#
loop_
_entity_poly.entity_id
_entity_poly.type
_entity_poly.pdbx_seq_one_letter_code
_entity_poly.pdbx_strand_id
1 'polypeptide(L)'
;MCHDKSQFDIKNAELKLKHHLKQNMYFKKREWHYKNITPLILAEEFVELWTDPNSQLTITTSRVHCFEGQPRYIEVDVQDSQGIDYSNIYDTDWVLQPFTVDLKNNSPLGLAQPKSLSKMLQLSQDLCFKHGYSRIDFLLAGDDVFFSEITLTPNAGRMVITPSEWDFKLGALWKSY
;
A
#
# COMPACT_ATOMS: atom_id res chain seq x y z
N MET A 1 -12.06 4.99 -12.75
CA MET A 1 -11.42 6.30 -12.64
C MET A 1 -11.99 7.18 -13.73
N CYS A 2 -12.16 8.49 -13.49
CA CYS A 2 -12.76 9.39 -14.46
C CYS A 2 -11.64 10.13 -15.21
N HIS A 3 -11.29 9.64 -16.40
CA HIS A 3 -10.27 10.29 -17.25
C HIS A 3 -10.85 11.48 -18.04
N ASP A 4 -12.16 11.44 -18.33
CA ASP A 4 -12.89 12.52 -18.95
C ASP A 4 -14.23 12.72 -18.22
N LYS A 5 -14.44 13.94 -17.71
CA LYS A 5 -15.69 14.33 -17.02
C LYS A 5 -16.89 14.34 -17.96
N SER A 6 -16.68 14.53 -19.27
CA SER A 6 -17.74 14.53 -20.27
C SER A 6 -18.37 13.15 -20.48
N GLN A 7 -17.57 12.10 -20.28
CA GLN A 7 -17.98 10.70 -20.44
C GLN A 7 -18.36 10.05 -19.10
N PHE A 8 -18.39 10.81 -18.01
CA PHE A 8 -18.61 10.26 -16.67
C PHE A 8 -20.08 9.88 -16.47
N ASP A 9 -20.33 8.59 -16.24
CA ASP A 9 -21.66 8.09 -15.90
C ASP A 9 -22.03 8.40 -14.45
N ILE A 10 -22.58 9.60 -14.25
CA ILE A 10 -23.03 10.10 -12.95
C ILE A 10 -24.08 9.18 -12.33
N LYS A 11 -25.00 8.62 -13.12
CA LYS A 11 -26.10 7.79 -12.60
C LYS A 11 -25.56 6.49 -12.00
N ASN A 12 -24.65 5.83 -12.71
CA ASN A 12 -24.02 4.62 -12.20
C ASN A 12 -23.14 4.90 -10.97
N ALA A 13 -22.36 5.98 -11.02
CA ALA A 13 -21.56 6.41 -9.88
C ALA A 13 -22.42 6.66 -8.62
N GLU A 14 -23.54 7.38 -8.76
CA GLU A 14 -24.47 7.60 -7.66
C GLU A 14 -25.03 6.28 -7.09
N LEU A 15 -25.44 5.35 -7.95
CA LEU A 15 -25.97 4.05 -7.51
C LEU A 15 -24.92 3.26 -6.73
N LYS A 16 -23.69 3.21 -7.24
CA LYS A 16 -22.54 2.55 -6.59
C LYS A 16 -22.24 3.19 -5.22
N LEU A 17 -22.17 4.51 -5.16
CA LEU A 17 -21.89 5.25 -3.93
C LEU A 17 -23.01 5.08 -2.89
N LYS A 18 -24.28 5.19 -3.30
CA LYS A 18 -25.45 4.93 -2.42
C LYS A 18 -25.47 3.50 -1.88
N HIS A 19 -25.01 2.52 -2.67
CA HIS A 19 -24.86 1.15 -2.19
C HIS A 19 -23.74 1.05 -1.15
N HIS A 20 -22.54 1.58 -1.44
CA HIS A 20 -21.39 1.54 -0.52
C HIS A 20 -21.64 2.28 0.81
N LEU A 21 -22.34 3.42 0.79
CA LEU A 21 -22.70 4.15 2.00
C LEU A 21 -23.62 3.37 2.96
N LYS A 22 -24.28 2.30 2.49
CA LYS A 22 -25.08 1.40 3.32
C LYS A 22 -24.29 0.19 3.86
N GLN A 23 -23.04 0.03 3.43
CA GLN A 23 -22.19 -1.07 3.85
C GLN A 23 -21.32 -0.68 5.04
N ASN A 24 -20.97 -1.65 5.86
CA ASN A 24 -19.96 -1.50 6.90
C ASN A 24 -18.95 -2.65 6.77
N MET A 25 -17.68 -2.31 6.55
CA MET A 25 -16.61 -3.27 6.27
C MET A 25 -16.33 -4.20 7.45
N TYR A 26 -16.64 -3.79 8.68
CA TYR A 26 -16.53 -4.65 9.86
C TYR A 26 -17.31 -5.96 9.72
N PHE A 27 -18.54 -5.93 9.22
CA PHE A 27 -19.35 -7.15 9.10
C PHE A 27 -18.83 -8.12 8.04
N LYS A 28 -18.04 -7.62 7.07
CA LYS A 28 -17.45 -8.43 5.99
C LYS A 28 -16.07 -8.97 6.34
N LYS A 29 -15.22 -8.15 6.96
CA LYS A 29 -13.79 -8.43 7.16
C LYS A 29 -13.40 -8.61 8.62
N ARG A 30 -14.27 -8.27 9.57
CA ARG A 30 -14.05 -8.33 11.03
C ARG A 30 -12.90 -7.43 11.53
N GLU A 31 -12.53 -6.44 10.74
CA GLU A 31 -11.56 -5.41 11.11
C GLU A 31 -12.23 -4.40 12.06
N TRP A 32 -11.91 -4.50 13.35
CA TRP A 32 -12.61 -3.79 14.43
C TRP A 32 -12.64 -2.27 14.29
N HIS A 33 -11.58 -1.67 13.73
CA HIS A 33 -11.48 -0.22 13.57
C HIS A 33 -12.54 0.36 12.62
N TYR A 34 -13.10 -0.42 11.69
CA TYR A 34 -14.20 0.05 10.83
C TYR A 34 -15.58 0.02 11.48
N LYS A 35 -15.76 -0.64 12.64
CA LYS A 35 -17.08 -0.95 13.20
C LYS A 35 -17.95 0.29 13.41
N ASN A 36 -17.35 1.37 13.92
CA ASN A 36 -18.06 2.57 14.34
C ASN A 36 -17.82 3.76 13.39
N ILE A 37 -17.18 3.54 12.24
CA ILE A 37 -16.92 4.59 11.27
C ILE A 37 -18.20 4.86 10.47
N THR A 38 -18.63 6.12 10.46
CA THR A 38 -19.72 6.58 9.59
C THR A 38 -19.23 6.60 8.14
N PRO A 39 -19.90 5.91 7.19
CA PRO A 39 -19.50 5.94 5.79
C PRO A 39 -19.58 7.35 5.19
N LEU A 40 -18.52 7.76 4.49
CA LEU A 40 -18.40 9.05 3.81
C LEU A 40 -17.86 8.85 2.38
N ILE A 41 -18.01 9.88 1.55
CA ILE A 41 -17.41 9.92 0.22
C ILE A 41 -16.25 10.91 0.26
N LEU A 42 -15.05 10.43 -0.07
CA LEU A 42 -13.89 11.24 -0.34
C LEU A 42 -13.67 11.27 -1.86
N ALA A 43 -13.32 12.44 -2.39
CA ALA A 43 -12.92 12.60 -3.77
C ALA A 43 -11.57 13.32 -3.78
N GLU A 44 -10.61 12.75 -4.50
CA GLU A 44 -9.25 13.25 -4.62
C GLU A 44 -8.86 13.40 -6.09
N GLU A 45 -7.78 14.14 -6.34
CA GLU A 45 -7.22 14.27 -7.67
C GLU A 45 -6.60 12.94 -8.11
N PHE A 46 -6.70 12.65 -9.41
CA PHE A 46 -6.09 11.45 -9.96
C PHE A 46 -4.57 11.64 -10.08
N VAL A 47 -3.81 10.76 -9.45
CA VAL A 47 -2.35 10.75 -9.51
C VAL A 47 -1.90 9.86 -10.67
N GLU A 48 -1.22 10.46 -11.64
CA GLU A 48 -0.57 9.71 -12.72
C GLU A 48 0.69 9.02 -12.18
N LEU A 49 0.69 7.68 -12.25
CA LEU A 49 1.71 6.86 -11.61
C LEU A 49 3.01 6.87 -12.42
N TRP A 50 4.13 6.77 -11.71
CA TRP A 50 5.45 6.77 -12.34
C TRP A 50 5.80 5.43 -12.98
N THR A 51 6.22 5.48 -14.24
CA THR A 51 6.80 4.34 -14.98
C THR A 51 8.31 4.54 -15.15
N ASP A 52 9.08 3.55 -14.76
CA ASP A 52 10.53 3.55 -14.96
C ASP A 52 10.85 3.44 -16.47
N PRO A 53 11.61 4.39 -17.05
CA PRO A 53 11.88 4.38 -18.48
C PRO A 53 12.78 3.24 -18.95
N ASN A 54 13.59 2.65 -18.06
CA ASN A 54 14.51 1.56 -18.40
C ASN A 54 13.83 0.19 -18.26
N SER A 55 13.17 -0.07 -17.13
CA SER A 55 12.53 -1.36 -16.86
C SER A 55 11.11 -1.45 -17.42
N GLN A 56 10.49 -0.31 -17.78
CA GLN A 56 9.08 -0.22 -18.20
C GLN A 56 8.11 -0.75 -17.13
N LEU A 57 8.55 -0.79 -15.87
CA LEU A 57 7.73 -1.14 -14.72
C LEU A 57 7.06 0.11 -14.17
N THR A 58 5.75 0.05 -13.98
CA THR A 58 5.00 1.11 -13.32
C THR A 58 4.88 0.81 -11.84
N ILE A 59 5.35 1.72 -10.98
CA ILE A 59 5.16 1.58 -9.54
C ILE A 59 3.72 1.93 -9.21
N THR A 60 2.95 0.92 -8.79
CA THR A 60 1.52 1.08 -8.53
C THR A 60 1.25 1.53 -7.11
N THR A 61 2.05 1.05 -6.15
CA THR A 61 1.96 1.46 -4.75
C THR A 61 3.30 1.21 -4.05
N SER A 62 3.71 2.12 -3.18
CA SER A 62 4.82 1.90 -2.24
C SER A 62 4.29 1.92 -0.82
N ARG A 63 4.53 0.86 -0.06
CA ARG A 63 3.99 0.69 1.30
C ARG A 63 5.12 0.53 2.29
N VAL A 64 5.15 1.36 3.31
CA VAL A 64 6.17 1.32 4.34
C VAL A 64 5.60 0.66 5.58
N HIS A 65 6.14 -0.50 5.92
CA HIS A 65 5.78 -1.26 7.12
C HIS A 65 6.53 -0.69 8.32
N CYS A 66 5.78 -0.12 9.24
CA CYS A 66 6.30 0.46 10.47
C CYS A 66 5.91 -0.40 11.67
N PHE A 67 6.86 -0.59 12.58
CA PHE A 67 6.69 -1.33 13.83
C PHE A 67 7.24 -0.49 14.98
N GLU A 68 6.45 -0.31 16.04
CA GLU A 68 6.83 0.49 17.22
C GLU A 68 7.31 1.90 16.85
N GLY A 69 6.56 2.53 15.94
CA GLY A 69 6.88 3.85 15.45
C GLY A 69 8.19 3.92 14.68
N GLN A 70 8.62 2.85 14.00
CA GLN A 70 9.85 2.85 13.18
C GLN A 70 9.58 2.19 11.83
N PRO A 71 9.90 2.84 10.69
CA PRO A 71 9.94 2.21 9.38
C PRO A 71 10.94 1.05 9.34
N ARG A 72 10.56 -0.10 8.79
CA ARG A 72 11.41 -1.30 8.76
C ARG A 72 11.55 -1.93 7.38
N TYR A 73 10.44 -2.01 6.66
CA TYR A 73 10.39 -2.63 5.33
C TYR A 73 9.54 -1.79 4.39
N ILE A 74 9.84 -1.92 3.10
CA ILE A 74 9.16 -1.24 2.02
C ILE A 74 8.67 -2.30 1.04
N GLU A 75 7.37 -2.41 0.88
CA GLU A 75 6.71 -3.24 -0.12
C GLU A 75 6.43 -2.36 -1.34
N VAL A 76 6.93 -2.73 -2.51
CA VAL A 76 6.73 -2.00 -3.76
C VAL A 76 5.99 -2.89 -4.73
N ASP A 77 4.73 -2.57 -4.96
CA ASP A 77 3.95 -3.19 -6.03
C ASP A 77 4.29 -2.52 -7.36
N VAL A 78 4.56 -3.35 -8.38
CA VAL A 78 4.81 -2.89 -9.73
C VAL A 78 4.04 -3.71 -10.74
N GLN A 79 3.72 -3.09 -11.87
CA GLN A 79 3.08 -3.75 -13.00
C GLN A 79 3.94 -3.56 -14.25
N ASP A 80 4.13 -4.63 -15.01
CA ASP A 80 4.82 -4.57 -16.31
C ASP A 80 3.89 -4.13 -17.45
N SER A 81 4.46 -3.96 -18.65
CA SER A 81 3.71 -3.56 -19.85
C SER A 81 2.70 -4.61 -20.34
N GLN A 82 2.76 -5.85 -19.84
CA GLN A 82 1.81 -6.93 -20.14
C GLN A 82 0.70 -7.04 -19.09
N GLY A 83 0.74 -6.23 -18.04
CA GLY A 83 -0.21 -6.25 -16.94
C GLY A 83 0.08 -7.31 -15.87
N ILE A 84 1.30 -7.84 -15.81
CA ILE A 84 1.72 -8.78 -14.77
C ILE A 84 2.13 -7.98 -13.52
N ASP A 85 1.53 -8.34 -12.38
CA ASP A 85 1.81 -7.72 -11.09
C ASP A 85 2.94 -8.44 -10.35
N TYR A 86 3.84 -7.65 -9.78
CA TYR A 86 4.93 -8.08 -8.92
C TYR A 86 4.89 -7.31 -7.59
N SER A 87 5.53 -7.86 -6.57
CA SER A 87 5.72 -7.17 -5.29
C SER A 87 7.09 -7.49 -4.73
N ASN A 88 7.88 -6.44 -4.52
CA ASN A 88 9.23 -6.56 -4.01
C ASN A 88 9.27 -6.01 -2.59
N ILE A 89 9.90 -6.74 -1.67
CA ILE A 89 10.12 -6.27 -0.30
C ILE A 89 11.57 -5.85 -0.12
N TYR A 90 11.79 -4.62 0.31
CA TYR A 90 13.10 -4.05 0.64
C TYR A 90 13.18 -3.70 2.13
N ASP A 91 14.39 -3.65 2.68
CA ASP A 91 14.63 -2.93 3.93
C ASP A 91 14.85 -1.42 3.68
N THR A 92 15.11 -0.67 4.75
CA THR A 92 15.32 0.79 4.68
C THR A 92 16.58 1.20 3.93
N ASP A 93 17.53 0.28 3.72
CA ASP A 93 18.76 0.49 2.95
C ASP A 93 18.60 0.03 1.48
N TRP A 94 17.36 -0.25 1.06
CA TRP A 94 17.01 -0.70 -0.28
C TRP A 94 17.60 -2.07 -0.67
N VAL A 95 17.83 -2.95 0.31
CA VAL A 95 18.24 -4.34 0.07
C VAL A 95 17.01 -5.22 -0.06
N LEU A 96 16.91 -5.96 -1.18
CA LEU A 96 15.81 -6.89 -1.42
C LEU A 96 15.84 -8.01 -0.37
N GLN A 97 14.72 -8.21 0.31
CA GLN A 97 14.59 -9.18 1.38
C GLN A 97 14.21 -10.57 0.83
N PRO A 98 14.64 -11.66 1.48
CA PRO A 98 14.42 -13.02 1.01
C PRO A 98 13.03 -13.55 1.44
N PHE A 99 11.98 -12.76 1.23
CA PHE A 99 10.60 -13.18 1.42
C PHE A 99 9.65 -12.43 0.49
N THR A 100 8.49 -13.04 0.23
CA THR A 100 7.42 -12.47 -0.57
C THR A 100 6.12 -12.41 0.21
N VAL A 101 5.22 -11.54 -0.24
CA VAL A 101 3.89 -11.35 0.34
C VAL A 101 2.81 -11.55 -0.72
N ASP A 102 1.64 -11.99 -0.28
CA ASP A 102 0.41 -12.09 -1.10
C ASP A 102 0.57 -12.93 -2.38
N LEU A 103 1.45 -13.94 -2.34
CA LEU A 103 1.72 -14.87 -3.45
C LEU A 103 2.27 -14.19 -4.72
N LYS A 104 2.72 -12.94 -4.62
CA LYS A 104 3.37 -12.23 -5.72
C LYS A 104 4.85 -12.57 -5.79
N ASN A 105 5.36 -12.66 -7.01
CA ASN A 105 6.79 -12.81 -7.24
C ASN A 105 7.48 -11.45 -7.21
N ASN A 106 8.79 -11.46 -6.96
CA ASN A 106 9.63 -10.30 -7.20
C ASN A 106 9.66 -9.97 -8.70
N SER A 107 9.81 -8.70 -9.03
CA SER A 107 10.05 -8.25 -10.40
C SER A 107 11.37 -8.87 -10.93
N PRO A 108 11.42 -9.34 -12.18
CA PRO A 108 12.59 -10.07 -12.69
C PRO A 108 13.89 -9.27 -12.70
N LEU A 109 13.81 -7.95 -12.87
CA LEU A 109 14.96 -7.06 -12.98
C LEU A 109 15.29 -6.33 -11.67
N GLY A 110 14.51 -6.57 -10.60
CA GLY A 110 14.54 -5.71 -9.42
C GLY A 110 14.09 -4.28 -9.73
N LEU A 111 14.11 -3.42 -8.73
CA LEU A 111 13.74 -2.00 -8.86
C LEU A 111 14.92 -1.11 -8.50
N ALA A 112 15.14 -0.08 -9.30
CA ALA A 112 16.05 0.99 -8.93
C ALA A 112 15.53 1.70 -7.67
N GLN A 113 16.46 2.14 -6.82
CA GLN A 113 16.10 2.91 -5.64
C GLN A 113 15.40 4.22 -6.05
N PRO A 114 14.18 4.50 -5.57
CA PRO A 114 13.50 5.75 -5.86
C PRO A 114 14.23 6.90 -5.18
N LYS A 115 14.38 8.03 -5.89
CA LYS A 115 14.98 9.25 -5.32
C LYS A 115 14.22 9.74 -4.09
N SER A 116 12.93 9.44 -4.02
CA SER A 116 12.03 9.80 -2.94
C SER A 116 12.12 8.88 -1.71
N LEU A 117 13.01 7.87 -1.69
CA LEU A 117 13.11 6.91 -0.57
C LEU A 117 13.25 7.60 0.79
N SER A 118 14.18 8.55 0.91
CA SER A 118 14.41 9.27 2.17
C SER A 118 13.16 10.03 2.64
N LYS A 119 12.46 10.69 1.70
CA LYS A 119 11.20 11.38 1.96
C LYS A 119 10.09 10.42 2.38
N MET A 120 9.97 9.26 1.71
CA MET A 120 9.00 8.23 2.10
C MET A 120 9.25 7.74 3.52
N LEU A 121 10.49 7.37 3.84
CA LEU A 121 10.84 6.89 5.19
C LEU A 121 10.59 7.95 6.26
N GLN A 122 10.93 9.21 5.99
CA GLN A 122 10.65 10.32 6.90
C GLN A 122 9.14 10.51 7.12
N LEU A 123 8.36 10.58 6.04
CA LEU A 123 6.90 10.73 6.14
C LEU A 123 6.26 9.54 6.88
N SER A 124 6.73 8.32 6.62
CA SER A 124 6.25 7.14 7.35
C SER A 124 6.60 7.21 8.83
N GLN A 125 7.80 7.66 9.17
CA GLN A 125 8.23 7.85 10.55
C GLN A 125 7.34 8.87 11.28
N ASP A 126 6.95 9.94 10.61
CA ASP A 126 6.09 10.99 11.17
C ASP A 126 4.61 10.56 11.29
N LEU A 127 4.13 9.74 10.34
CA LEU A 127 2.72 9.32 10.26
C LEU A 127 2.41 8.03 11.04
N CYS A 128 3.38 7.14 11.21
CA CYS A 128 3.16 5.85 11.84
C CYS A 128 2.84 5.99 13.33
N PHE A 129 2.11 5.01 13.86
CA PHE A 129 1.79 5.02 15.28
C PHE A 129 3.04 4.67 16.09
N LYS A 130 3.23 5.38 17.20
CA LYS A 130 4.33 5.15 18.14
C LYS A 130 4.40 3.70 18.64
N HIS A 131 3.26 3.02 18.69
CA HIS A 131 3.10 1.68 19.22
C HIS A 131 2.38 0.79 18.21
N GLY A 132 2.80 -0.46 18.15
CA GLY A 132 2.22 -1.49 17.31
C GLY A 132 2.62 -1.40 15.85
N TYR A 133 1.74 -1.87 14.97
CA TYR A 133 1.97 -1.92 13.53
C TYR A 133 1.19 -0.83 12.79
N SER A 134 1.83 -0.20 11.81
CA SER A 134 1.19 0.70 10.86
C SER A 134 1.84 0.53 9.49
N ARG A 135 1.03 0.33 8.46
CA ARG A 135 1.49 0.40 7.06
C ARG A 135 1.12 1.75 6.50
N ILE A 136 2.08 2.48 5.96
CA ILE A 136 1.87 3.79 5.35
C ILE A 136 2.00 3.62 3.84
N ASP A 137 0.90 3.82 3.13
CA ASP A 137 0.81 3.58 1.70
C ASP A 137 0.95 4.91 0.95
N PHE A 138 1.77 4.89 -0.12
CA PHE A 138 2.02 6.04 -0.98
C PHE A 138 1.81 5.71 -2.45
N LEU A 139 1.43 6.74 -3.20
CA LEU A 139 1.51 6.78 -4.66
C LEU A 139 2.72 7.64 -5.07
N LEU A 140 3.44 7.19 -6.09
CA LEU A 140 4.62 7.88 -6.62
C LEU A 140 4.33 8.45 -8.01
N ALA A 141 4.60 9.73 -8.20
CA ALA A 141 4.49 10.42 -9.50
C ALA A 141 5.77 11.21 -9.76
N GLY A 142 6.72 10.62 -10.50
CA GLY A 142 8.06 11.16 -10.64
C GLY A 142 8.78 11.23 -9.30
N ASP A 143 9.19 12.45 -8.92
CA ASP A 143 9.88 12.72 -7.66
C ASP A 143 8.89 13.05 -6.51
N ASP A 144 7.59 13.13 -6.80
CA ASP A 144 6.54 13.42 -5.82
C ASP A 144 6.01 12.17 -5.12
N VAL A 145 5.63 12.35 -3.85
CA VAL A 145 5.13 11.31 -2.95
C VAL A 145 3.78 11.77 -2.43
N PHE A 146 2.74 10.99 -2.73
CA PHE A 146 1.37 11.26 -2.29
C PHE A 146 0.97 10.23 -1.24
N PHE A 147 0.53 10.70 -0.09
CA PHE A 147 -0.07 9.83 0.93
C PHE A 147 -1.39 9.25 0.41
N SER A 148 -1.58 7.94 0.58
CA SER A 148 -2.82 7.23 0.21
C SER A 148 -3.59 6.82 1.46
N GLU A 149 -3.03 5.93 2.28
CA GLU A 149 -3.72 5.42 3.47
C GLU A 149 -2.76 4.98 4.58
N ILE A 150 -3.32 4.81 5.79
CA ILE A 150 -2.70 4.06 6.88
C ILE A 150 -3.48 2.76 7.07
N THR A 151 -2.83 1.62 6.89
CA THR A 151 -3.43 0.29 7.09
C THR A 151 -2.95 -0.33 8.40
N LEU A 152 -3.86 -0.73 9.28
CA LEU A 152 -3.54 -1.39 10.55
C LEU A 152 -3.60 -2.93 10.49
N THR A 153 -4.41 -3.48 9.59
CA THR A 153 -4.56 -4.93 9.40
C THR A 153 -4.60 -5.31 7.92
N PRO A 154 -3.45 -5.33 7.23
CA PRO A 154 -3.41 -5.65 5.80
C PRO A 154 -4.04 -7.01 5.53
N ASN A 155 -4.89 -7.07 4.51
CA ASN A 155 -5.69 -8.24 4.13
C ASN A 155 -6.52 -8.85 5.29
N ALA A 156 -6.94 -8.03 6.26
CA ALA A 156 -7.58 -8.46 7.51
C ALA A 156 -6.74 -9.48 8.31
N GLY A 157 -5.41 -9.34 8.27
CA GLY A 157 -4.47 -10.23 8.97
C GLY A 157 -4.31 -11.61 8.34
N ARG A 158 -4.63 -11.75 7.04
CA ARG A 158 -4.57 -13.04 6.31
C ARG A 158 -3.58 -13.03 5.14
N MET A 159 -2.67 -12.06 5.13
CA MET A 159 -1.63 -11.98 4.12
C MET A 159 -0.69 -13.19 4.24
N VAL A 160 -0.44 -13.87 3.13
CA VAL A 160 0.48 -15.02 3.10
C VAL A 160 1.90 -14.48 2.94
N ILE A 161 2.78 -14.86 3.88
CA ILE A 161 4.21 -14.52 3.85
C ILE A 161 5.02 -15.78 3.59
N THR A 162 5.92 -15.74 2.60
CA THR A 162 6.73 -16.90 2.21
C THR A 162 8.22 -16.55 2.20
N PRO A 163 9.09 -17.33 2.87
CA PRO A 163 8.78 -18.50 3.69
C PRO A 163 8.13 -18.12 5.03
N SER A 164 7.40 -19.05 5.64
CA SER A 164 6.60 -18.81 6.87
C SER A 164 7.41 -18.34 8.08
N GLU A 165 8.73 -18.59 8.11
CA GLU A 165 9.61 -18.05 9.14
C GLU A 165 9.60 -16.51 9.20
N TRP A 166 9.32 -15.83 8.09
CA TRP A 166 9.26 -14.38 8.05
C TRP A 166 8.02 -13.80 8.74
N ASP A 167 6.93 -14.57 8.83
CA ASP A 167 5.76 -14.19 9.61
C ASP A 167 6.16 -14.00 11.10
N PHE A 168 6.92 -14.95 11.65
CA PHE A 168 7.46 -14.85 13.01
C PHE A 168 8.47 -13.72 13.16
N LYS A 169 9.36 -13.52 12.18
CA LYS A 169 10.36 -12.43 12.23
C LYS A 169 9.70 -11.05 12.25
N LEU A 170 8.68 -10.84 11.42
CA LEU A 170 7.91 -9.58 11.40
C LEU A 170 7.09 -9.43 12.67
N GLY A 171 6.42 -10.49 13.12
CA GLY A 171 5.65 -10.50 14.37
C GLY A 171 6.51 -10.14 15.60
N ALA A 172 7.77 -10.58 15.65
CA ALA A 172 8.70 -10.25 16.74
C ALA A 172 9.07 -8.76 16.83
N LEU A 173 8.80 -7.98 15.78
CA LEU A 173 9.00 -6.52 15.79
C LEU A 173 7.85 -5.79 16.50
N TRP A 174 6.67 -6.40 16.58
CA TRP A 174 5.50 -5.85 17.25
C TRP A 174 5.56 -6.19 18.74
N LYS A 175 5.91 -5.18 19.57
CA LYS A 175 6.22 -5.36 21.00
C LYS A 175 5.10 -4.89 21.92
N SER A 176 4.32 -3.90 21.50
CA SER A 176 3.22 -3.34 22.29
C SER A 176 1.89 -4.06 22.00
N TYR A 177 1.12 -4.32 23.06
CA TYR A 177 -0.22 -4.93 23.05
C TYR A 177 -1.28 -3.94 23.53
#